data_AF-A0A0B7C582-F1
#
_entry.id   AF-A0A0B7C582-F1
#
_cell.length_a   1.000
_cell.length_b   1.000
_cell.length_c   1.000
_cell.angle_alpha   90.00
_cell.angle_beta   90.00
_cell.angle_gamma   90.00
#
_symmetry.space_group_name_H-M   'P 1'
#
loop_
_entity.id
_entity.type
_entity.pdbx_description
1 polymer ?
#
loop_
_entity_poly.entity_id
_entity_poly.type
_entity_poly.pdbx_seq_one_letter_code
_entity_poly.pdbx_strand_id
1 'polypeptide(L)' 'TTNDISENPRAMAKLLKEAERVKKVLSVNQNIKAQVENVFEEKDFKLNVDKAEFLQLFVDLDDRWTK' A
#
# COMPACT_ATOMS: atom_id res chain seq x y z
N THR A 1 -7.98 -20.03 12.97
CA THR A 1 -6.58 -19.81 12.57
C THR A 1 -6.64 -18.80 11.45
N THR A 2 -6.07 -17.60 11.62
CA THR A 2 -6.09 -16.60 10.54
C THR A 2 -5.07 -17.05 9.51
N ASN A 3 -5.53 -17.35 8.30
CA ASN A 3 -4.64 -17.74 7.21
C ASN A 3 -3.80 -16.53 6.81
N ASP A 4 -2.60 -16.78 6.27
CA ASP A 4 -1.75 -15.70 5.80
C ASP A 4 -2.35 -15.08 4.53
N ILE A 5 -2.56 -13.76 4.55
CA ILE A 5 -3.09 -13.01 3.40
C ILE A 5 -2.14 -13.04 2.20
N SER A 6 -0.83 -13.16 2.45
CA SER A 6 0.20 -13.20 1.42
C SER A 6 0.11 -14.46 0.56
N GLU A 7 -0.47 -15.54 1.09
CA GLU A 7 -0.72 -16.79 0.38
C GLU A 7 -1.97 -16.74 -0.51
N ASN A 8 -2.78 -15.68 -0.44
CA ASN A 8 -3.97 -15.51 -1.27
C ASN A 8 -3.71 -14.56 -2.45
N PRO A 9 -3.55 -15.08 -3.68
CA PRO A 9 -3.21 -14.24 -4.84
C PRO A 9 -4.28 -13.20 -5.16
N ARG A 10 -5.55 -13.49 -4.89
CA ARG A 10 -6.67 -12.57 -5.14
C ARG A 10 -6.63 -11.39 -4.16
N ALA A 11 -6.36 -11.65 -2.88
CA ALA A 11 -6.21 -10.62 -1.87
C ALA A 11 -5.00 -9.71 -2.19
N MET A 12 -3.86 -10.33 -2.52
CA MET A 12 -2.65 -9.60 -2.90
C MET A 12 -2.83 -8.76 -4.17
N ALA A 13 -3.55 -9.26 -5.18
CA ALA A 13 -3.87 -8.49 -6.38
C ALA A 13 -4.74 -7.26 -6.06
N LYS A 14 -5.72 -7.38 -5.15
CA LYS A 14 -6.52 -6.23 -4.70
C LYS A 14 -5.65 -5.19 -3.97
N LEU A 15 -4.77 -5.63 -3.07
CA LEU A 15 -3.85 -4.75 -2.35
C LEU A 15 -2.87 -4.05 -3.27
N LEU A 16 -2.31 -4.77 -4.26
CA LEU A 16 -1.39 -4.19 -5.25
C LEU A 16 -2.06 -3.09 -6.07
N LYS A 17 -3.29 -3.32 -6.54
CA LYS A 17 -4.08 -2.31 -7.27
C LYS A 17 -4.32 -1.06 -6.42
N GLU A 18 -4.61 -1.24 -5.14
CA GLU A 18 -4.80 -0.11 -4.24
C GLU A 18 -3.48 0.63 -3.95
N ALA A 19 -2.37 -0.09 -3.81
CA ALA A 19 -1.05 0.51 -3.65
C ALA A 19 -0.64 1.36 -4.86
N GLU A 20 -0.96 0.93 -6.09
CA GLU A 20 -0.74 1.72 -7.30
C GLU A 20 -1.53 3.04 -7.28
N ARG A 21 -2.80 2.99 -6.83
CA ARG A 21 -3.63 4.19 -6.66
C ARG A 21 -3.05 5.12 -5.60
N VAL A 22 -2.68 4.59 -4.44
CA VAL A 22 -2.06 5.34 -3.32
C VAL A 22 -0.80 6.07 -3.80
N LYS A 23 0.13 5.36 -4.45
CA LYS A 23 1.33 5.95 -5.04
C LYS A 23 1.00 7.10 -5.99
N LYS A 24 0.05 6.91 -6.92
CA LYS A 24 -0.32 7.94 -7.90
C LYS A 24 -0.89 9.18 -7.21
N VAL A 25 -1.76 9.00 -6.22
CA VAL A 25 -2.39 10.13 -5.51
C VAL A 25 -1.36 10.86 -4.64
N LEU A 26 -0.47 10.16 -3.94
CA LEU A 26 0.60 10.76 -3.13
C LEU A 26 1.69 11.48 -3.96
N SER A 27 1.77 11.20 -5.27
CA SER A 27 2.63 12.00 -6.15
C SER A 27 2.21 13.47 -6.20
N VAL A 28 0.92 13.75 -6.01
CA VAL A 28 0.32 15.09 -6.04
C VAL A 28 -0.08 15.58 -4.65
N ASN A 29 -0.59 14.68 -3.80
CA ASN A 29 -1.16 15.02 -2.49
C ASN A 29 -0.24 14.61 -1.34
N GLN A 30 -0.45 15.19 -0.15
CA GLN A 30 0.32 14.87 1.06
C GLN A 30 -0.22 13.66 1.82
N ASN A 31 -1.49 13.31 1.64
CA ASN A 31 -2.11 12.19 2.34
C ASN A 31 -3.20 11.52 1.50
N ILE A 32 -3.54 10.28 1.88
CA ILE A 32 -4.64 9.53 1.29
C ILE A 32 -5.15 8.48 2.28
N LYS A 33 -6.44 8.17 2.23
CA LYS A 33 -7.00 6.96 2.84
C LYS A 33 -6.98 5.81 1.84
N ALA A 34 -6.14 4.81 2.09
CA ALA A 34 -6.13 3.54 1.39
C ALA A 34 -7.29 2.67 1.90
N GLN A 35 -8.04 2.04 1.00
CA GLN A 35 -9.15 1.17 1.39
C GLN A 35 -9.43 0.07 0.37
N VAL A 36 -9.71 -1.14 0.86
CA VAL A 36 -10.13 -2.29 0.05
C VAL A 36 -11.22 -3.04 0.80
N GLU A 37 -12.39 -3.17 0.18
CA GLU A 37 -13.51 -3.93 0.75
C GLU A 37 -13.36 -5.43 0.52
N ASN A 38 -13.74 -6.22 1.53
CA ASN A 38 -13.68 -7.67 1.53
C ASN A 38 -12.35 -8.18 0.93
N VAL A 39 -11.23 -7.69 1.46
CA VAL A 39 -9.90 -7.99 0.93
C VAL A 39 -9.56 -9.46 1.16
N PHE A 40 -9.89 -9.97 2.35
CA PHE A 40 -9.57 -11.32 2.79
C PHE A 40 -10.49 -11.74 3.94
N GLU A 41 -11.04 -12.95 3.89
CA GLU A 41 -11.92 -13.51 4.95
C GLU A 41 -13.04 -12.55 5.39
N GLU A 42 -13.71 -11.89 4.44
CA GLU A 42 -14.79 -10.92 4.69
C GLU A 42 -14.36 -9.68 5.50
N LYS A 43 -13.05 -9.44 5.65
CA LYS A 43 -12.51 -8.26 6.31
C LYS A 43 -12.23 -7.15 5.31
N ASP A 44 -12.49 -5.92 5.74
CA ASP A 44 -12.09 -4.73 5.02
C ASP A 44 -10.70 -4.27 5.46
N PHE A 45 -9.95 -3.68 4.53
CA PHE A 45 -8.71 -2.97 4.79
C PHE A 45 -8.95 -1.46 4.70
N LYS A 46 -8.50 -0.70 5.70
CA LYS A 46 -8.53 0.76 5.72
C LYS A 46 -7.28 1.27 6.43
N LEU A 47 -6.55 2.18 5.81
CA LEU A 47 -5.34 2.78 6.38
C LEU A 47 -5.20 4.22 5.89
N ASN A 48 -4.90 5.16 6.79
CA ASN A 48 -4.46 6.50 6.39
C ASN A 48 -2.96 6.44 6.12
N VAL A 49 -2.53 7.02 5.01
CA VAL A 49 -1.13 7.02 4.57
C VAL A 49 -0.73 8.46 4.29
N ASP A 50 0.31 8.91 4.99
CA ASP A 50 0.95 10.19 4.73
C ASP A 50 2.16 10.01 3.80
N LYS A 51 2.42 11.02 2.96
CA LYS A 51 3.52 11.00 1.99
C LYS A 51 4.88 10.82 2.65
N ALA A 52 5.08 11.43 3.83
CA ALA A 52 6.32 11.31 4.58
C ALA A 52 6.58 9.87 5.03
N GLU A 53 5.58 9.19 5.60
CA GLU A 53 5.66 7.78 6.03
C GLU A 53 5.87 6.86 4.83
N PHE A 54 5.19 7.12 3.71
CA PHE A 54 5.36 6.36 2.48
C PHE A 54 6.79 6.47 1.93
N LEU A 55 7.40 7.66 1.95
CA LEU A 55 8.77 7.87 1.48
C LEU A 55 9.81 7.20 2.39
N GLN A 56 9.54 7.07 3.69
CA GLN A 56 10.41 6.34 4.61
C GLN A 56 10.62 4.87 4.21
N LEU A 57 9.65 4.26 3.51
CA LEU A 57 9.75 2.88 3.01
C LEU A 57 10.80 2.68 1.92
N PHE A 58 11.34 3.77 1.35
CA PHE A 58 12.27 3.74 0.22
C PHE A 58 13.59 4.46 0.51
N VAL A 59 13.85 4.87 1.76
CA VAL A 59 15.07 5.62 2.13
C VAL A 59 16.32 4.80 1.84
N ASP A 60 16.27 3.48 1.99
CA ASP A 60 17.35 2.56 1.63
C ASP A 60 17.64 2.52 0.13
N LEU A 61 16.75 3.06 -0.71
CA LEU A 61 16.89 3.09 -2.15
C LEU A 61 17.55 4.37 -2.66
N ASP A 62 17.64 5.45 -1.87
CA ASP A 62 18.11 6.78 -2.30
C ASP A 62 19.54 6.77 -2.83
N ASP A 63 20.42 5.96 -2.23
CA ASP A 63 21.82 5.79 -2.64
C ASP A 63 21.97 5.20 -4.05
N ARG A 64 20.90 4.61 -4.61
CA ARG A 64 20.92 3.99 -5.95
C ARG A 64 20.68 5.00 -7.08
N TRP A 65 20.16 6.18 -6.76
CA TRP A 65 19.80 7.21 -7.74
C TRP A 65 20.82 8.35 -7.78
N THR A 66 21.61 8.49 -6.72
CA THR A 66 22.60 9.55 -6.56
C THR A 66 23.99 9.00 -6.90
N LYS A 67 24.38 9.13 -8.17
CA LYS A 67 25.78 9.03 -8.63
C LYS A 67 26.18 10.34 -9.27
#